data_AF-W6XVP4-F1
#
_entry.id   AF-W6XVP4-F1
#
_cell.length_a   1.000
_cell.length_b   1.000
_cell.length_c   1.000
_cell.angle_alpha   90.00
_cell.angle_beta   90.00
_cell.angle_gamma   90.00
#
_symmetry.space_group_name_H-M   'P 1'
#
loop_
_entity.id
_entity.type
_entity.pdbx_description
1 polymer ?
#
loop_
_entity_poly.entity_id
_entity_poly.type
_entity_poly.pdbx_seq_one_letter_code
_entity_poly.pdbx_strand_id
1 'polypeptide(L)'
;MAAVRQSLPSAFCDNENQAKVNEHLKAVQEQVAQHFNWGLDRIEKILPCTPYQRDVIDHAIKNDQRTVGYTVYEVLNNMDIEKLAAAWKEVIRCVPALRSLVFTSESGEHFLVVLSESFTWIRLDNPDVN
;
A
#
# COMPACT_ATOMS: atom_id res chain seq x y z
N MET A 1 0.71 -34.63 -15.22
CA MET A 1 1.23 -33.56 -16.11
C MET A 1 2.02 -32.59 -15.25
N ALA A 2 3.34 -32.79 -15.18
CA ALA A 2 4.23 -32.04 -14.29
C ALA A 2 4.49 -30.63 -14.84
N ALA A 3 4.37 -29.64 -13.94
CA ALA A 3 4.66 -28.25 -14.22
C ALA A 3 6.15 -28.07 -14.55
N VAL A 4 6.44 -27.41 -15.67
CA VAL A 4 7.78 -26.95 -16.02
C VAL A 4 8.15 -25.85 -15.01
N ARG A 5 8.92 -26.21 -13.97
CA ARG A 5 9.73 -25.25 -13.21
C ARG A 5 10.85 -24.82 -14.15
N GLN A 6 10.67 -23.70 -14.85
CA GLN A 6 11.82 -22.98 -15.40
C GLN A 6 12.64 -22.49 -14.21
N SER A 7 13.77 -23.15 -13.95
CA SER A 7 14.79 -22.67 -13.02
C SER A 7 15.37 -21.38 -13.58
N LEU A 8 15.16 -20.27 -12.87
CA LEU A 8 15.87 -19.03 -13.14
C LEU A 8 17.40 -19.25 -12.97
N PRO A 9 18.25 -18.65 -13.82
CA PRO A 9 19.71 -18.80 -13.73
C PRO A 9 20.24 -18.34 -12.36
N SER A 10 21.18 -19.09 -11.78
CA SER A 10 21.76 -18.83 -10.45
C SER A 10 22.64 -17.56 -10.34
N ALA A 11 22.54 -16.65 -11.30
CA ALA A 11 23.25 -15.38 -11.35
C ALA A 11 22.47 -14.21 -10.69
N PHE A 12 21.31 -14.49 -10.10
CA PHE A 12 20.48 -13.49 -9.40
C PHE A 12 20.61 -13.53 -7.87
N CYS A 13 21.50 -14.37 -7.33
CA CYS A 13 21.78 -14.46 -5.90
C CYS A 13 23.21 -14.05 -5.58
N ASP A 14 23.64 -12.88 -6.06
CA ASP A 14 24.81 -12.22 -5.51
C ASP A 14 24.41 -11.64 -4.16
N ASN A 15 24.82 -12.30 -3.07
CA ASN A 15 24.50 -11.90 -1.70
C ASN A 15 24.86 -10.42 -1.41
N GLU A 16 25.89 -9.90 -2.06
CA GLU A 16 26.28 -8.48 -1.97
C GLU A 16 25.24 -7.55 -2.58
N ASN A 17 24.63 -7.94 -3.71
CA ASN A 17 23.59 -7.15 -4.35
C ASN A 17 22.30 -7.15 -3.51
N GLN A 18 21.95 -8.31 -2.94
CA GLN A 18 20.82 -8.42 -2.02
C GLN A 18 21.04 -7.61 -0.73
N ALA A 19 22.26 -7.60 -0.20
CA ALA A 19 22.61 -6.81 1.00
C ALA A 19 22.48 -5.31 0.73
N LYS A 20 23.00 -4.82 -0.39
CA LYS A 20 22.88 -3.40 -0.80
C LYS A 20 21.42 -2.97 -0.99
N VAL A 21 20.62 -3.82 -1.63
CA VAL A 21 19.17 -3.58 -1.78
C VAL A 21 18.49 -3.49 -0.42
N ASN A 22 18.80 -4.41 0.50
CA ASN A 22 18.21 -4.41 1.83
C ASN A 22 18.63 -3.18 2.64
N GLU A 23 19.87 -2.73 2.53
CA GLU A 23 20.37 -1.52 3.18
C GLU A 23 19.65 -0.28 2.65
N HIS A 24 19.49 -0.17 1.34
CA HIS A 24 18.74 0.92 0.72
C HIS A 24 17.27 0.94 1.18
N LEU A 25 16.59 -0.21 1.23
CA LEU A 25 15.21 -0.29 1.71
C LEU A 25 15.07 0.12 3.18
N LYS A 26 16.07 -0.16 4.02
CA LYS A 26 16.09 0.31 5.42
C LYS A 26 16.22 1.83 5.50
N ALA A 27 17.12 2.43 4.72
CA ALA A 27 17.25 3.87 4.66
C ALA A 27 15.93 4.54 4.21
N VAL A 28 15.24 3.97 3.22
CA VAL A 28 13.91 4.44 2.80
C VAL A 28 12.88 4.26 3.92
N GLN A 29 12.92 3.16 4.68
CA GLN A 29 12.03 2.95 5.81
C GLN A 29 12.18 4.01 6.90
N GLU A 30 13.41 4.41 7.18
CA GLU A 30 13.70 5.51 8.10
C GLU A 30 13.18 6.85 7.57
N GLN A 31 13.37 7.13 6.26
CA GLN A 31 12.81 8.34 5.63
C GLN A 31 11.29 8.40 5.75
N VAL A 32 10.58 7.29 5.47
CA VAL A 32 9.12 7.20 5.61
C VAL A 32 8.71 7.48 7.06
N ALA A 33 9.34 6.81 8.01
CA ALA A 33 9.02 6.96 9.43
C ALA A 33 9.23 8.40 9.90
N GLN A 34 10.32 9.05 9.49
CA GLN A 34 10.61 10.45 9.81
C GLN A 34 9.60 11.40 9.16
N HIS A 35 9.31 11.22 7.86
CA HIS A 35 8.41 12.10 7.11
C HIS A 35 7.00 12.14 7.73
N PHE A 36 6.47 10.99 8.13
CA PHE A 36 5.12 10.89 8.70
C PHE A 36 5.09 10.94 10.23
N ASN A 37 6.26 11.05 10.88
CA ASN A 37 6.42 10.96 12.34
C ASN A 37 5.78 9.68 12.92
N TRP A 38 6.10 8.54 12.31
CA TRP A 38 5.59 7.22 12.70
C TRP A 38 6.69 6.37 13.35
N GLY A 39 6.29 5.44 14.21
CA GLY A 39 7.15 4.33 14.60
C GLY A 39 7.37 3.36 13.45
N LEU A 40 8.54 2.70 13.42
CA LEU A 40 8.87 1.71 12.40
C LEU A 40 7.92 0.51 12.40
N ASP A 41 7.27 0.21 13.53
CA ASP A 41 6.24 -0.81 13.71
C ASP A 41 4.97 -0.54 12.88
N ARG A 42 4.75 0.71 12.46
CA ARG A 42 3.65 1.06 11.56
C ARG A 42 3.89 0.61 10.12
N ILE A 43 5.14 0.31 9.76
CA ILE A 43 5.53 -0.11 8.42
C ILE A 43 5.71 -1.63 8.42
N GLU A 44 4.83 -2.35 7.73
CA GLU A 44 4.99 -3.80 7.54
C GLU A 44 6.05 -4.09 6.48
N LYS A 45 6.02 -3.35 5.37
CA LYS A 45 6.89 -3.62 4.22
C LYS A 45 7.09 -2.40 3.35
N ILE A 46 8.28 -2.30 2.74
CA ILE A 46 8.57 -1.37 1.65
C ILE A 46 9.00 -2.15 0.43
N LEU A 47 8.47 -1.75 -0.72
CA LEU A 47 8.75 -2.35 -2.02
C LEU A 47 9.02 -1.24 -3.04
N PRO A 48 10.01 -1.38 -3.93
CA PRO A 48 10.14 -0.47 -5.05
C PRO A 48 8.92 -0.61 -5.97
N CYS A 49 8.42 0.51 -6.51
CA CYS A 49 7.35 0.48 -7.49
C CYS A 49 7.83 -0.18 -8.80
N THR A 50 6.96 -1.00 -9.40
CA THR A 50 7.20 -1.53 -10.75
C THR A 50 7.17 -0.39 -11.79
N PRO A 51 7.81 -0.57 -12.97
CA PRO A 51 7.76 0.44 -14.03
C PRO A 51 6.34 0.92 -14.36
N TYR A 52 5.39 -0.03 -14.48
CA TYR A 52 3.98 0.30 -14.73
C TYR A 52 3.35 1.13 -13.60
N GLN A 53 3.60 0.77 -12.34
CA GLN A 53 3.08 1.54 -11.21
C GLN A 53 3.63 2.96 -11.21
N ARG A 54 4.92 3.15 -11.57
CA ARG A 54 5.52 4.49 -11.68
C ARG A 54 4.83 5.32 -12.77
N ASP A 55 4.59 4.74 -13.94
CA ASP A 55 3.88 5.45 -15.02
C ASP A 55 2.49 5.92 -14.58
N VAL A 56 1.75 5.08 -13.84
CA VAL A 56 0.43 5.42 -13.28
C VAL A 56 0.53 6.53 -12.24
N ILE A 57 1.51 6.44 -11.32
CA ILE A 57 1.75 7.43 -10.26
C ILE A 57 2.14 8.79 -10.88
N ASP A 58 3.09 8.79 -11.81
CA ASP A 58 3.56 10.00 -12.49
C ASP A 58 2.43 10.70 -13.24
N HIS A 59 1.56 9.91 -13.90
CA HIS A 59 0.38 10.44 -14.57
C HIS A 59 -0.63 11.03 -13.57
N ALA A 60 -0.85 10.38 -12.42
CA ALA A 60 -1.75 10.90 -11.38
C ALA A 60 -1.22 12.22 -10.79
N ILE A 61 0.08 12.31 -10.48
CA ILE A 61 0.72 13.51 -9.92
C ILE A 61 0.66 14.68 -10.91
N LYS A 62 1.02 14.45 -12.18
CA LYS A 62 1.09 15.52 -13.20
C LYS A 62 -0.25 16.16 -13.51
N ASN A 63 -1.34 15.42 -13.37
CA ASN A 63 -2.67 15.90 -13.74
C ASN A 63 -3.44 16.52 -12.56
N ASP A 64 -2.83 16.69 -11.38
CA ASP A 64 -3.47 17.11 -10.11
C ASP A 64 -4.81 16.41 -9.86
N GLN A 65 -4.95 15.21 -10.39
CA GLN A 65 -6.15 14.43 -10.19
C GLN A 65 -6.01 13.77 -8.84
N ARG A 66 -6.55 14.42 -7.80
CA ARG A 66 -6.91 13.78 -6.53
C ARG A 66 -8.05 12.79 -6.79
N THR A 67 -7.76 11.75 -7.56
CA THR A 67 -8.72 10.69 -7.88
C THR A 67 -8.80 9.77 -6.66
N VAL A 68 -9.51 10.23 -5.63
CA VAL A 68 -10.05 9.31 -4.64
C VAL A 68 -11.20 8.59 -5.33
N GLY A 69 -10.92 7.39 -5.82
CA GLY A 69 -11.97 6.50 -6.28
C GLY A 69 -12.80 6.06 -5.07
N TYR A 70 -14.08 6.36 -5.08
CA TYR A 70 -15.03 5.83 -4.12
C TYR A 70 -15.98 4.85 -4.81
N THR A 71 -16.40 3.84 -4.09
CA THR A 71 -17.48 2.94 -4.54
C THR A 71 -18.55 2.94 -3.46
N VAL A 72 -19.77 3.27 -3.87
CA VAL A 72 -20.94 3.27 -2.99
C VAL A 72 -21.73 2.00 -3.25
N TYR A 73 -22.12 1.33 -2.17
CA TYR A 73 -22.96 0.14 -2.21
C TYR A 73 -24.24 0.40 -1.42
N GLU A 74 -25.38 0.07 -2.02
CA GLU A 74 -26.64 -0.02 -1.27
C GLU A 74 -26.63 -1.30 -0.43
N VAL A 75 -27.06 -1.16 0.83
CA VAL A 75 -27.16 -2.26 1.78
C VAL A 75 -28.61 -2.41 2.26
N LEU A 76 -28.97 -3.59 2.74
CA LEU A 76 -30.30 -3.84 3.27
C LEU A 76 -30.54 -3.05 4.57
N ASN A 77 -31.76 -2.54 4.75
CA ASN A 77 -32.14 -1.75 5.93
C ASN A 77 -31.94 -2.47 7.28
N ASN A 78 -31.94 -3.80 7.27
CA ASN A 78 -31.75 -4.63 8.46
C ASN A 78 -30.32 -5.15 8.62
N MET A 79 -29.35 -4.61 7.87
CA MET A 79 -27.96 -5.00 7.97
C MET A 79 -27.35 -4.49 9.28
N ASP A 80 -26.63 -5.37 9.96
CA ASP A 80 -25.80 -5.01 11.10
C ASP A 80 -24.53 -4.29 10.61
N ILE A 81 -24.52 -2.96 10.75
CA ILE A 81 -23.43 -2.10 10.29
C ILE A 81 -22.15 -2.33 11.08
N GLU A 82 -22.24 -2.65 12.37
CA GLU A 82 -21.06 -2.92 13.20
C GLU A 82 -20.39 -4.24 12.77
N LYS A 83 -21.20 -5.24 12.45
CA LYS A 83 -20.70 -6.50 11.88
C LYS A 83 -20.06 -6.30 10.50
N LEU A 84 -20.65 -5.44 9.65
CA LEU A 84 -20.06 -5.10 8.36
C LEU A 84 -18.71 -4.39 8.53
N ALA A 85 -18.63 -3.39 9.41
CA ALA A 85 -17.40 -2.66 9.70
C ALA A 85 -16.29 -3.60 10.20
N ALA A 86 -16.63 -4.52 11.12
CA ALA A 86 -15.70 -5.53 11.61
C ALA A 86 -15.20 -6.47 10.50
N ALA A 87 -16.11 -6.94 9.63
CA ALA A 87 -15.73 -7.75 8.48
C ALA A 87 -14.80 -6.98 7.51
N TRP A 88 -15.08 -5.70 7.27
CA TRP A 88 -14.26 -4.86 6.41
C TRP A 88 -12.87 -4.59 6.98
N LYS A 89 -12.77 -4.42 8.31
CA LYS A 89 -11.50 -4.35 9.01
C LYS A 89 -10.64 -5.58 8.73
N GLU A 90 -11.22 -6.79 8.79
CA GLU A 90 -10.50 -8.03 8.49
C GLU A 90 -10.07 -8.13 7.02
N VAL A 91 -10.90 -7.68 6.08
CA VAL A 91 -10.53 -7.61 4.66
C VAL A 91 -9.30 -6.72 4.46
N ILE A 92 -9.30 -5.52 5.04
CA ILE A 92 -8.18 -4.57 4.93
C ILE A 92 -6.91 -5.13 5.59
N ARG A 93 -7.04 -5.81 6.73
CA ARG A 93 -5.92 -6.50 7.38
C ARG A 93 -5.32 -7.56 6.46
N CYS A 94 -6.17 -8.36 5.80
CA CYS A 94 -5.75 -9.48 4.95
C CYS A 94 -5.26 -9.07 3.56
N VAL A 95 -5.59 -7.88 3.06
CA VAL A 95 -5.28 -7.44 1.69
C VAL A 95 -4.28 -6.25 1.74
N PRO A 96 -2.95 -6.51 1.64
CA PRO A 96 -1.91 -5.48 1.74
C PRO A 96 -2.13 -4.25 0.85
N ALA A 97 -2.66 -4.46 -0.35
CA ALA A 97 -2.94 -3.37 -1.30
C ALA A 97 -3.93 -2.32 -0.74
N LEU A 98 -4.86 -2.70 0.14
CA LEU A 98 -5.84 -1.77 0.75
C LEU A 98 -5.24 -0.96 1.91
N ARG A 99 -4.05 -1.32 2.38
CA ARG A 99 -3.30 -0.65 3.46
C ARG A 99 -1.96 -0.12 3.00
N SER A 100 -1.85 0.18 1.71
CA SER A 100 -0.62 0.66 1.09
C SER A 100 -0.74 2.12 0.68
N LEU A 101 0.38 2.85 0.79
CA LEU A 101 0.55 4.19 0.24
C LEU A 101 1.78 4.24 -0.67
N VAL A 102 1.86 5.29 -1.48
CA VAL A 102 3.04 5.59 -2.29
C VAL A 102 3.88 6.62 -1.56
N PHE A 103 5.19 6.37 -1.45
CA PHE A 103 6.18 7.31 -0.94
C PHE A 103 7.23 7.58 -2.01
N THR A 104 7.63 8.84 -2.15
CA THR A 104 8.74 9.24 -3.02
C THR A 104 9.92 9.57 -2.13
N SER A 105 11.03 8.84 -2.30
CA SER A 105 12.26 9.10 -1.56
C SER A 105 12.89 10.44 -1.96
N GLU A 106 13.88 10.87 -1.19
CA GLU A 106 14.69 12.05 -1.51
C GLU A 106 15.45 11.90 -2.85
N SER A 107 15.73 10.66 -3.28
CA SER A 107 16.32 10.36 -4.60
C SER A 107 15.32 10.48 -5.76
N GLY A 108 14.03 10.69 -5.48
CA GLY A 108 12.96 10.74 -6.47
C GLY A 108 12.40 9.36 -6.87
N GLU A 109 12.78 8.29 -6.17
CA GLU A 109 12.28 6.95 -6.45
C GLU A 109 10.96 6.68 -5.73
N HIS A 110 10.05 5.97 -6.39
CA HIS A 110 8.74 5.63 -5.82
C HIS A 110 8.74 4.25 -5.16
N PHE A 111 8.18 4.21 -3.96
CA PHE A 111 8.04 3.01 -3.15
C PHE A 111 6.59 2.79 -2.74
N LEU A 112 6.16 1.54 -2.77
CA LEU A 112 4.94 1.10 -2.12
C LEU A 112 5.26 0.77 -0.67
N VAL A 113 4.64 1.53 0.24
CA VAL A 113 4.74 1.32 1.69
C VAL A 113 3.47 0.62 2.15
N VAL A 114 3.62 -0.59 2.65
CA VAL A 114 2.53 -1.37 3.25
C VAL A 114 2.52 -1.10 4.75
N LEU A 115 1.40 -0.59 5.26
CA LEU A 115 1.22 -0.28 6.68
C LEU A 115 0.77 -1.50 7.45
N SER A 116 1.27 -1.73 8.66
CA SER A 116 0.86 -2.87 9.49
C SER A 116 -0.65 -2.85 9.78
N GLU A 117 -1.20 -1.66 10.04
CA GLU A 117 -2.64 -1.42 10.06
C GLU A 117 -2.99 -0.06 9.46
N SER A 118 -4.11 0.00 8.75
CA SER A 118 -4.73 1.26 8.32
C SER A 118 -6.22 1.07 8.09
N PHE A 119 -7.02 1.29 9.12
CA PHE A 119 -8.48 1.24 8.98
C PHE A 119 -9.14 2.26 9.91
N THR A 120 -10.00 3.07 9.33
CA THR A 120 -10.90 3.97 10.05
C THR A 120 -12.28 3.77 9.49
N TRP A 121 -13.24 3.44 10.36
CA TRP A 121 -14.65 3.41 10.00
C TRP A 121 -15.29 4.73 10.40
N ILE A 122 -15.86 5.44 9.44
CA ILE A 122 -16.54 6.72 9.67
C ILE A 122 -18.01 6.50 9.39
N ARG A 123 -18.84 6.76 10.39
CA ARG A 123 -20.29 6.84 10.23
C ARG A 123 -20.65 8.30 9.98
N LEU A 124 -21.24 8.57 8.83
CA LEU A 124 -21.79 9.88 8.51
C LEU A 124 -23.27 9.85 8.89
N ASP A 125 -23.61 10.42 10.04
CA ASP A 125 -25.01 10.59 10.43
C ASP A 125 -25.54 11.84 9.71
N ASN A 126 -26.41 11.61 8.71
CA ASN A 126 -27.03 12.63 7.87
C ASN A 126 -26.00 13.46 7.05
N PRO A 127 -25.64 13.05 5.81
CA PRO A 127 -24.89 13.93 4.94
C PRO A 127 -25.78 15.15 4.69
N ASP A 128 -25.37 16.34 5.13
CA ASP A 128 -26.13 17.56 4.90
C ASP A 128 -26.53 17.63 3.41
N VAL A 129 -27.80 17.34 3.14
CA VAL A 129 -28.43 17.56 1.85
C VAL A 129 -28.75 19.04 1.81
N ASN A 130 -27.78 19.85 1.38
CA ASN A 130 -28.03 21.16 0.80
C ASN A 130 -27.99 21.04 -0.73
#